data_AF-A0A836QSL9-F1
#
_entry.id   AF-A0A836QSL9-F1
#
_cell.length_a   1.000
_cell.length_b   1.000
_cell.length_c   1.000
_cell.angle_alpha   90.00
_cell.angle_beta   90.00
_cell.angle_gamma   90.00
#
_symmetry.space_group_name_H-M   'P 1'
#
loop_
_entity.id
_entity.type
_entity.pdbx_description
1 polymer ?
#
loop_
_entity_poly.entity_id
_entity_poly.type
_entity_poly.pdbx_seq_one_letter_code
_entity_poly.pdbx_strand_id
1 'polypeptide(L)'
;MKRLYVLFCLILASIIDPSVAGATSGESTGECQKGSEGHLCRAENGDPHAMFKVGRAAYMEGREIGDLSKAYKWAWDSKELGDRWGRQLLKMIYINTNLHHDPVEAHRWLTRALNEGNKRLDYVIIWKNRLEATMTNEQIEEANSQTLD
;
A
#
# COMPACT_ATOMS: atom_id res chain seq x y z
N MET A 1 7.10 35.47 -47.12
CA MET A 1 6.44 35.37 -48.44
C MET A 1 6.80 34.03 -49.06
N LYS A 2 5.77 33.33 -49.57
CA LYS A 2 5.74 32.28 -50.61
C LYS A 2 6.46 30.93 -50.38
N ARG A 3 5.56 29.93 -50.23
CA ARG A 3 5.68 28.48 -50.38
C ARG A 3 6.33 28.09 -51.72
N LEU A 4 7.08 26.98 -51.74
CA LEU A 4 7.12 26.10 -52.90
C LEU A 4 7.27 24.64 -52.44
N TYR A 5 6.20 23.88 -52.61
CA TYR A 5 6.16 22.42 -52.61
C TYR A 5 6.24 21.95 -54.06
N VAL A 6 7.20 21.08 -54.39
CA VAL A 6 7.23 20.23 -55.61
C VAL A 6 7.97 18.95 -55.19
N LEU A 7 7.29 17.85 -54.84
CA LEU A 7 6.78 16.75 -55.68
C LEU A 7 7.86 15.88 -56.36
N PHE A 8 7.78 14.58 -56.01
CA PHE A 8 8.25 13.37 -56.69
C PHE A 8 9.74 13.00 -56.68
N CYS A 9 10.04 11.93 -55.94
CA CYS A 9 10.84 10.83 -56.48
C CYS A 9 10.40 9.50 -55.84
N LEU A 10 9.63 8.71 -56.61
CA LEU A 10 9.37 7.30 -56.33
C LEU A 10 10.67 6.54 -56.58
N ILE A 11 11.27 5.98 -55.52
CA ILE A 11 12.36 5.02 -55.67
C ILE A 11 12.10 3.84 -54.74
N LEU A 12 11.62 2.77 -55.37
CA LEU A 12 11.87 1.35 -55.15
C LEU A 12 12.01 0.85 -53.70
N ALA A 13 11.08 -0.06 -53.36
CA ALA A 13 11.23 -1.07 -52.32
C ALA A 13 12.61 -1.73 -52.38
N SER A 14 13.27 -1.86 -51.23
CA SER A 14 14.02 -3.06 -50.79
C SER A 14 14.80 -2.78 -49.50
N ILE A 15 14.55 -3.63 -48.50
CA ILE A 15 15.37 -3.94 -47.32
C ILE A 15 15.19 -2.99 -46.12
N ILE A 16 14.20 -3.34 -45.30
CA ILE A 16 14.23 -3.08 -43.85
C ILE A 16 15.28 -4.05 -43.29
N ASP A 17 16.37 -3.52 -42.76
CA ASP A 17 17.30 -4.28 -41.94
C ASP A 17 16.60 -4.62 -40.61
N PRO A 18 16.34 -5.89 -40.26
CA PRO A 18 15.63 -6.23 -39.02
C PRO A 18 16.50 -6.13 -37.76
N SER A 19 17.69 -5.51 -37.82
CA SER A 19 18.69 -5.58 -36.74
C SER A 19 18.66 -4.44 -35.72
N VAL A 20 17.61 -3.60 -35.68
CA VAL A 20 17.40 -2.66 -34.55
C VAL A 20 16.03 -2.92 -33.93
N ALA A 21 15.91 -4.10 -33.33
CA ALA A 21 14.86 -4.40 -32.38
C ALA A 21 15.29 -3.87 -31.00
N GLY A 22 14.54 -2.89 -30.51
CA GLY A 22 14.23 -2.78 -29.09
C GLY A 22 15.35 -2.30 -28.17
N ALA A 23 15.52 -0.98 -28.10
CA ALA A 23 15.65 -0.36 -26.79
C ALA A 23 14.29 -0.53 -26.06
N THR A 24 14.05 -1.72 -25.50
CA THR A 24 13.08 -1.90 -24.43
C THR A 24 13.88 -2.06 -23.15
N SER A 25 13.83 -1.02 -22.32
CA SER A 25 14.02 -1.12 -20.89
C SER A 25 13.05 -2.16 -20.33
N GLY A 26 13.42 -3.44 -20.44
CA GLY A 26 12.83 -4.52 -19.68
C GLY A 26 13.76 -4.75 -18.50
N GLU A 27 13.60 -3.93 -17.46
CA GLU A 27 14.10 -4.26 -16.13
C GLU A 27 13.77 -5.72 -15.86
N SER A 28 14.79 -6.45 -15.42
CA SER A 28 14.72 -7.84 -14.98
C SER A 28 13.55 -7.99 -13.99
N THR A 29 12.37 -8.37 -14.49
CA THR A 29 11.32 -8.94 -13.66
C THR A 29 11.86 -10.27 -13.18
N GLY A 30 12.51 -10.29 -12.01
CA GLY A 30 12.76 -11.53 -11.30
C GLY A 30 11.39 -12.20 -11.15
N GLU A 31 11.18 -13.33 -11.83
CA GLU A 31 9.88 -14.00 -11.84
C GLU A 31 9.51 -14.38 -10.40
N CYS A 32 8.62 -13.62 -9.78
CA CYS A 32 8.09 -13.99 -8.48
C CYS A 32 7.34 -15.31 -8.64
N GLN A 33 7.75 -16.32 -7.86
CA GLN A 33 7.15 -17.65 -7.89
C GLN A 33 5.65 -17.61 -7.54
N LYS A 34 4.94 -18.72 -7.73
CA LYS A 34 3.55 -18.86 -7.21
C LYS A 34 3.59 -19.21 -5.72
N GLY A 35 2.51 -18.93 -4.98
CA GLY A 35 2.43 -19.23 -3.54
C GLY A 35 2.74 -18.03 -2.63
N SER A 36 2.91 -18.28 -1.33
CA SER A 36 3.14 -17.24 -0.30
C SER A 36 4.46 -16.49 -0.49
N GLU A 37 5.55 -17.19 -0.79
CA GLU A 37 6.85 -16.57 -1.14
C GLU A 37 6.73 -15.69 -2.39
N GLY A 38 5.92 -16.16 -3.35
CA GLY A 38 5.48 -15.38 -4.50
C GLY A 38 4.73 -14.09 -4.17
N HIS A 39 3.89 -14.12 -3.14
CA HIS A 39 3.16 -12.93 -2.69
C HIS A 39 4.12 -11.92 -2.07
N LEU A 40 5.10 -12.35 -1.29
CA LEU A 40 6.07 -11.45 -0.69
C LEU A 40 6.91 -10.75 -1.76
N CYS A 41 7.49 -11.51 -2.70
CA CYS A 41 8.24 -10.94 -3.83
C CYS A 41 7.40 -9.92 -4.61
N ARG A 42 6.13 -10.20 -4.91
CA ARG A 42 5.26 -9.25 -5.62
C ARG A 42 4.91 -8.02 -4.78
N ALA A 43 4.64 -8.21 -3.49
CA ALA A 43 4.36 -7.11 -2.57
C ALA A 43 5.55 -6.15 -2.47
N GLU A 44 6.77 -6.69 -2.35
CA GLU A 44 8.02 -5.92 -2.34
C GLU A 44 8.28 -5.21 -3.68
N ASN A 45 7.79 -5.77 -4.79
CA ASN A 45 7.82 -5.15 -6.12
C ASN A 45 6.61 -4.26 -6.44
N GLY A 46 5.82 -3.86 -5.42
CA GLY A 46 4.79 -2.84 -5.59
C GLY A 46 3.40 -3.36 -6.02
N ASP A 47 3.15 -4.67 -6.04
CA ASP A 47 1.80 -5.21 -6.29
C ASP A 47 0.92 -4.99 -5.05
N PRO A 48 -0.08 -4.07 -5.10
CA PRO A 48 -0.86 -3.72 -3.93
C PRO A 48 -1.81 -4.84 -3.48
N HIS A 49 -2.20 -5.73 -4.39
CA HIS A 49 -3.00 -6.89 -4.03
C HIS A 49 -2.13 -7.93 -3.32
N ALA A 50 -0.89 -8.12 -3.76
CA ALA A 50 0.06 -8.97 -3.05
C ALA A 50 0.39 -8.42 -1.66
N MET A 51 0.55 -7.09 -1.50
CA MET A 51 0.67 -6.43 -0.19
C MET A 51 -0.50 -6.79 0.73
N PHE A 52 -1.74 -6.72 0.24
CA PHE A 52 -2.91 -7.19 1.01
C PHE A 52 -2.78 -8.67 1.41
N LYS A 53 -2.32 -9.55 0.53
CA LYS A 53 -2.18 -10.99 0.82
C LYS A 53 -1.14 -11.23 1.92
N VAL A 54 -0.01 -10.53 1.89
CA VAL A 54 1.03 -10.59 2.92
C VAL A 54 0.52 -9.98 4.22
N GLY A 55 -0.09 -8.80 4.17
CA GLY A 55 -0.69 -8.13 5.33
C GLY A 55 -1.77 -8.97 6.00
N ARG A 56 -2.59 -9.70 5.23
CA ARG A 56 -3.62 -10.60 5.79
C ARG A 56 -3.00 -11.80 6.51
N ALA A 57 -1.88 -12.35 6.01
CA ALA A 57 -1.17 -13.40 6.72
C ALA A 57 -0.57 -12.87 8.04
N ALA A 58 0.09 -11.70 7.97
CA ALA A 58 0.64 -11.01 9.14
C ALA A 58 -0.45 -10.65 10.16
N TYR A 59 -1.67 -10.33 9.73
CA TYR A 59 -2.80 -10.07 10.62
C TYR A 59 -3.23 -11.30 11.41
N MET A 60 -3.21 -12.49 10.79
CA MET A 60 -3.58 -13.73 11.49
C MET A 60 -2.56 -14.07 12.57
N GLU A 61 -1.27 -14.00 12.25
CA GLU A 61 -0.16 -14.19 13.19
C GLU A 61 -0.18 -13.13 14.29
N GLY A 62 -0.31 -11.85 13.90
CA GLY A 62 -0.29 -10.70 14.80
C GLY A 62 -1.39 -10.71 15.85
N ARG A 63 -2.56 -11.30 15.54
CA ARG A 63 -3.65 -11.47 16.52
C ARG A 63 -3.32 -12.47 17.63
N GLU A 64 -2.47 -13.45 17.36
CA GLU A 64 -2.08 -14.47 18.35
C GLU A 64 -0.97 -13.95 19.26
N ILE A 65 -0.03 -13.17 18.71
CA ILE A 65 1.14 -12.67 19.43
C ILE A 65 0.98 -11.24 19.97
N GLY A 66 -0.10 -10.54 19.59
CA GLY A 66 -0.40 -9.16 19.99
C GLY A 66 0.40 -8.07 19.24
N ASP A 67 0.91 -8.38 18.05
CA ASP A 67 1.66 -7.44 17.19
C ASP A 67 0.98 -7.30 15.83
N LEU A 68 0.26 -6.21 15.63
CA LEU A 68 -0.42 -5.91 14.37
C LEU A 68 0.41 -4.99 13.45
N SER A 69 1.62 -4.58 13.84
CA SER A 69 2.37 -3.50 13.16
C SER A 69 2.79 -3.91 11.75
N LYS A 70 3.19 -5.18 11.54
CA LYS A 70 3.46 -5.71 10.19
C LYS A 70 2.20 -5.74 9.32
N ALA A 71 1.06 -6.12 9.90
CA ALA A 71 -0.21 -6.15 9.17
C ALA A 71 -0.65 -4.74 8.78
N TYR A 72 -0.50 -3.78 9.70
CA TYR A 72 -0.82 -2.38 9.48
C TYR A 72 0.00 -1.79 8.35
N LYS A 73 1.33 -1.97 8.38
CA LYS A 73 2.23 -1.47 7.33
C LYS A 73 1.79 -1.93 5.93
N TRP A 74 1.64 -3.24 5.73
CA TRP A 74 1.23 -3.76 4.42
C TRP A 74 -0.18 -3.34 4.00
N ALA A 75 -1.11 -3.24 4.96
CA ALA A 75 -2.47 -2.79 4.69
C ALA A 75 -2.49 -1.31 4.28
N TRP A 76 -1.65 -0.49 4.92
CA TRP A 76 -1.47 0.92 4.62
C TRP A 76 -0.90 1.12 3.22
N ASP A 77 0.23 0.46 2.91
CA ASP A 77 0.88 0.55 1.60
C ASP A 77 -0.05 0.10 0.46
N SER A 78 -0.76 -1.02 0.66
CA SER A 78 -1.79 -1.52 -0.26
C SER A 78 -2.91 -0.50 -0.50
N LYS A 79 -3.35 0.18 0.57
CA LYS A 79 -4.39 1.21 0.53
C LYS A 79 -3.92 2.48 -0.18
N GLU A 80 -2.68 2.91 0.05
CA GLU A 80 -2.07 4.09 -0.60
C GLU A 80 -1.94 3.91 -2.10
N LEU A 81 -1.61 2.69 -2.54
CA LEU A 81 -1.59 2.31 -3.96
C LEU A 81 -2.99 2.05 -4.55
N GLY A 82 -4.05 2.31 -3.77
CA GLY A 82 -5.44 2.31 -4.24
C GLY A 82 -6.20 0.99 -4.10
N ASP A 83 -5.57 -0.09 -3.62
CA ASP A 83 -6.26 -1.38 -3.49
C ASP A 83 -7.37 -1.32 -2.43
N ARG A 84 -8.55 -1.77 -2.83
CA ARG A 84 -9.73 -1.86 -1.95
C ARG A 84 -9.53 -2.90 -0.84
N TRP A 85 -8.69 -3.91 -1.06
CA TRP A 85 -8.44 -4.92 -0.05
C TRP A 85 -7.49 -4.45 1.04
N GLY A 86 -6.53 -3.56 0.73
CA GLY A 86 -5.77 -2.81 1.74
C GLY A 86 -6.67 -2.01 2.67
N ARG A 87 -7.62 -1.24 2.10
CA ARG A 87 -8.65 -0.52 2.89
C ARG A 87 -9.48 -1.45 3.77
N GLN A 88 -9.87 -2.61 3.24
CA GLN A 88 -10.64 -3.60 4.01
C GLN A 88 -9.83 -4.20 5.16
N LEU A 89 -8.54 -4.44 4.95
CA LEU A 89 -7.64 -4.95 5.98
C LEU A 89 -7.38 -3.91 7.07
N LEU A 90 -7.18 -2.63 6.72
CA LEU A 90 -7.10 -1.54 7.70
C LEU A 90 -8.35 -1.47 8.58
N LYS A 91 -9.54 -1.63 7.99
CA LYS A 91 -10.79 -1.71 8.77
C LYS A 91 -10.75 -2.85 9.79
N MET A 92 -10.25 -4.04 9.40
CA MET A 92 -10.12 -5.17 10.33
C MET A 92 -9.12 -4.89 11.45
N ILE A 93 -8.02 -4.20 11.14
CA ILE A 93 -7.01 -3.80 12.14
C ILE A 93 -7.61 -2.79 13.11
N TYR A 94 -8.27 -1.73 12.63
CA TYR A 94 -8.88 -0.71 13.49
C TYR A 94 -9.92 -1.24 14.46
N ILE A 95 -10.74 -2.22 14.06
CA ILE A 95 -11.72 -2.83 14.96
C ILE A 95 -11.11 -3.82 15.96
N ASN A 96 -9.81 -4.12 15.86
CA ASN A 96 -9.07 -5.04 16.72
C ASN A 96 -7.80 -4.38 17.31
N THR A 97 -7.72 -3.05 17.35
CA THR A 97 -6.55 -2.33 17.89
C THR A 97 -6.24 -2.66 19.34
N ASN A 98 -7.26 -3.03 20.11
CA ASN A 98 -7.12 -3.49 21.50
C ASN A 98 -6.40 -4.85 21.64
N LEU A 99 -6.19 -5.60 20.54
CA LEU A 99 -5.36 -6.80 20.54
C LEU A 99 -3.87 -6.47 20.42
N HIS A 100 -3.52 -5.23 20.02
CA HIS A 100 -2.13 -4.83 19.91
C HIS A 100 -1.57 -4.46 21.29
N HIS A 101 -0.40 -4.99 21.63
CA HIS A 101 0.23 -4.75 22.93
C HIS A 101 0.76 -3.32 23.11
N ASP A 102 0.98 -2.58 22.01
CA ASP A 102 1.32 -1.16 22.05
C ASP A 102 0.08 -0.28 21.78
N PRO A 103 -0.62 0.18 22.83
CA PRO A 103 -1.79 1.03 22.63
C PRO A 103 -1.43 2.43 22.13
N VAL A 104 -0.19 2.90 22.32
CA VAL A 104 0.29 4.19 21.81
C VAL A 104 0.40 4.12 20.28
N GLU A 105 1.01 3.06 19.75
CA GLU A 105 1.10 2.84 18.31
C GLU A 105 -0.30 2.65 17.68
N ALA A 106 -1.15 1.83 18.31
CA ALA A 106 -2.51 1.62 17.83
C ALA A 106 -3.36 2.90 17.82
N HIS A 107 -3.19 3.77 18.82
CA HIS A 107 -3.85 5.07 18.86
C HIS A 107 -3.40 5.96 17.71
N ARG A 108 -2.09 6.01 17.44
CA ARG A 108 -1.53 6.75 16.30
C ARG A 108 -2.12 6.28 14.97
N TRP A 109 -2.32 4.97 14.78
CA TRP A 109 -2.97 4.44 13.57
C TRP A 109 -4.40 4.95 13.39
N LEU A 110 -5.20 4.96 14.46
CA LEU A 110 -6.58 5.45 14.45
C LEU A 110 -6.63 6.97 14.23
N THR A 111 -5.71 7.71 14.86
CA THR A 111 -5.58 9.16 14.67
C THR A 111 -5.19 9.50 13.23
N ARG A 112 -4.23 8.78 12.63
CA ARG A 112 -3.87 8.92 11.21
C ARG A 112 -5.09 8.69 10.32
N ALA A 113 -5.88 7.65 10.58
CA ALA A 113 -7.09 7.35 9.80
C ALA A 113 -8.17 8.45 9.88
N LEU A 114 -8.32 9.12 11.04
CA LEU A 114 -9.26 10.24 11.19
C LEU A 114 -8.75 11.53 10.52
N ASN A 115 -7.44 11.69 10.42
CA ASN A 115 -6.82 12.85 9.76
C ASN A 115 -6.77 12.71 8.24
N GLU A 116 -6.89 11.49 7.71
CA GLU A 116 -7.05 11.28 6.27
C GLU A 116 -8.39 11.82 5.77
N GLY A 117 -8.33 12.80 4.88
CA GLY A 117 -9.45 13.65 4.52
C GLY A 117 -10.71 12.98 3.95
N ASN A 118 -11.77 13.79 3.97
CA ASN A 118 -13.05 13.70 3.24
C ASN A 118 -13.99 12.51 3.47
N LYS A 119 -13.63 11.50 4.27
CA LYS A 119 -14.58 10.44 4.66
C LYS A 119 -14.73 10.37 6.17
N ARG A 120 -15.95 10.61 6.64
CA ARG A 120 -16.32 10.29 8.03
C ARG A 120 -16.16 8.79 8.23
N LEU A 121 -15.13 8.39 8.98
CA LEU A 121 -14.94 7.02 9.43
C LEU A 121 -15.50 6.89 10.85
N ASP A 122 -16.82 7.00 11.00
CA ASP A 122 -17.48 7.02 12.32
C ASP A 122 -17.11 5.79 13.18
N TYR A 123 -16.83 4.65 12.53
CA TYR A 123 -16.36 3.45 13.22
C TYR A 123 -14.97 3.62 13.86
N VAL A 124 -14.07 4.40 13.26
CA VAL A 124 -12.72 4.66 13.82
C VAL A 124 -12.84 5.47 15.10
N ILE A 125 -13.76 6.44 15.18
CA ILE A 125 -14.04 7.20 16.41
C ILE A 125 -14.45 6.24 17.53
N ILE A 126 -15.35 5.29 17.25
CA ILE A 126 -15.80 4.30 18.23
C ILE A 126 -14.61 3.49 18.78
N TRP A 127 -13.73 2.99 17.91
CA TRP A 127 -12.59 2.18 18.34
C TRP A 127 -11.47 2.98 18.99
N LYS A 128 -11.27 4.24 18.59
CA LYS A 128 -10.38 5.17 19.28
C LYS A 128 -10.84 5.44 20.71
N ASN A 129 -12.12 5.77 20.91
CA ASN A 129 -12.67 5.99 22.24
C ASN A 129 -12.58 4.73 23.12
N ARG A 130 -12.79 3.54 22.54
CA ARG A 130 -12.63 2.27 23.27
C ARG A 130 -11.19 2.01 23.68
N LEU A 131 -10.22 2.31 22.80
CA LEU A 131 -8.81 2.18 23.11
C LEU A 131 -8.40 3.17 24.21
N GLU A 132 -8.79 4.44 24.09
CA GLU A 132 -8.49 5.50 25.07
C GLU A 132 -9.04 5.17 26.46
N ALA A 133 -10.20 4.49 26.56
CA ALA A 133 -10.75 4.03 27.85
C ALA A 133 -9.86 3.00 28.57
N THR A 134 -8.87 2.43 27.89
CA THR A 134 -7.90 1.46 28.45
C THR A 134 -6.49 2.03 28.63
N MET A 135 -6.25 3.25 28.13
CA MET A 135 -4.95 3.92 28.16
C MET A 135 -4.81 4.83 29.38
N THR A 136 -3.58 5.10 29.80
CA THR A 136 -3.29 6.19 30.74
C THR A 136 -3.27 7.54 30.03
N ASN A 137 -3.38 8.62 30.80
CA ASN A 137 -3.28 9.98 30.25
C ASN A 137 -1.91 10.19 29.58
N GLU A 138 -0.83 9.69 30.18
CA GLU A 138 0.53 9.79 29.63
C GLU A 138 0.63 9.09 28.28
N GLN A 139 0.04 7.89 28.13
CA GLN A 139 0.01 7.17 26.85
C GLN A 139 -0.78 7.92 25.78
N ILE A 140 -1.90 8.55 26.15
CA ILE A 140 -2.70 9.37 25.22
C ILE A 140 -1.92 10.62 24.79
N GLU A 141 -1.27 11.30 25.74
CA GLU A 141 -0.41 12.46 25.46
C GLU A 141 0.75 12.08 24.54
N GLU A 142 1.43 10.97 24.82
CA GLU A 142 2.51 10.44 23.98
C GLU A 142 2.02 10.10 22.57
N ALA A 143 0.88 9.43 22.44
CA ALA A 143 0.29 9.09 21.14
C ALA A 143 -0.01 10.35 20.32
N ASN A 144 -0.52 11.41 20.94
CA ASN A 144 -0.83 12.67 20.28
C ASN A 144 0.40 13.55 19.97
N SER A 145 1.53 13.33 20.65
CA SER A 145 2.75 14.12 20.49
C SER A 145 3.55 13.83 19.22
N GLN A 146 3.37 12.64 18.62
CA GLN A 146 4.08 12.19 17.43
C GLN A 146 3.09 11.74 16.36
N THR A 147 3.23 12.28 15.17
CA THR A 147 2.47 11.82 14.00
C THR A 147 3.20 10.67 13.33
N LEU A 148 2.45 9.72 12.77
CA LEU A 148 3.02 8.75 11.84
C LEU A 148 3.30 9.45 10.51
N ASP A 149 4.55 9.44 10.08
CA ASP A 149 4.98 9.93 8.76
C ASP A 149 4.34 9.10 7.62
#